data_AF-A0A550J2R8-F1
#
_entry.id   AF-A0A550J2R8-F1
#
_cell.length_a   1.000
_cell.length_b   1.000
_cell.length_c   1.000
_cell.angle_alpha   90.00
_cell.angle_beta   90.00
_cell.angle_gamma   90.00
#
_symmetry.space_group_name_H-M   'P 1'
#
loop_
_entity.id
_entity.type
_entity.pdbx_description
1 polymer ?
#
loop_
_entity_poly.entity_id
_entity_poly.type
_entity_poly.pdbx_seq_one_letter_code
_entity_poly.pdbx_strand_id
1 'polypeptide(L)'
;MTIEAQANRIYELVKGLPNNEALKALHLATGRILQKSRIQAIESWVITPKRTPRSRIEKDPEIKEFLLSQTEPSTIAQLLAEISSRFGEDRTPSKTGLARWFKKMQGR
;
A
#
# COMPACT_ATOMS: atom_id res chain seq x y z
N MET A 1 -26.90 19.60 13.17
CA MET A 1 -25.61 19.08 13.66
C MET A 1 -24.63 20.23 13.59
N THR A 2 -24.12 20.70 14.72
CA THR A 2 -23.25 21.87 14.80
C THR A 2 -21.84 21.51 14.33
N ILE A 3 -21.08 22.53 13.90
CA ILE A 3 -19.68 22.37 13.48
C ILE A 3 -18.84 21.80 14.64
N GLU A 4 -19.14 22.19 15.87
CA GLU A 4 -18.50 21.68 17.10
C GLU A 4 -18.74 20.18 17.29
N ALA A 5 -19.95 19.70 17.06
CA ALA A 5 -20.26 18.27 17.13
C ALA A 5 -19.54 17.46 16.03
N GLN A 6 -19.31 18.06 14.86
CA GLN A 6 -18.52 17.44 13.79
C GLN A 6 -17.03 17.39 14.13
N ALA A 7 -16.48 18.47 14.68
CA ALA A 7 -15.09 18.56 15.08
C ALA A 7 -14.75 17.53 16.17
N ASN A 8 -15.61 17.41 17.20
CA ASN A 8 -15.44 16.41 18.26
C ASN A 8 -15.50 14.97 17.71
N ARG A 9 -16.37 14.70 16.73
CA ARG A 9 -16.45 13.37 16.11
C ARG A 9 -15.22 13.05 15.27
N ILE A 10 -14.65 14.02 14.56
CA ILE A 10 -13.41 13.84 13.80
C ILE A 10 -12.24 13.60 14.77
N TYR A 11 -12.16 14.37 15.85
CA TYR A 11 -11.14 14.20 16.89
C TYR A 11 -11.15 12.78 17.47
N GLU A 12 -12.32 12.27 17.84
CA GLU A 12 -12.49 10.92 18.38
C GLU A 12 -12.04 9.81 17.41
N LEU A 13 -12.16 10.05 16.09
CA LEU A 13 -11.74 9.10 15.06
C LEU A 13 -10.22 9.11 14.81
N VAL A 14 -9.53 10.22 15.07
CA VAL A 14 -8.10 10.38 14.74
C VAL A 14 -7.18 10.36 15.97
N LYS A 15 -7.72 10.44 17.19
CA LYS A 15 -6.93 10.51 18.44
C LYS A 15 -6.00 9.31 18.68
N GLY A 16 -6.30 8.16 18.07
CA GLY A 16 -5.48 6.94 18.18
C GLY A 16 -4.52 6.72 17.01
N LEU A 17 -4.51 7.61 16.01
CA LEU A 17 -3.67 7.45 14.82
C LEU A 17 -2.28 8.05 15.05
N PRO A 18 -1.24 7.53 14.37
CA PRO A 18 0.07 8.17 14.34
C PRO A 18 -0.05 9.61 13.82
N ASN A 19 0.70 10.55 14.40
CA ASN A 19 0.58 11.99 14.12
C ASN A 19 0.53 12.35 12.61
N ASN A 20 1.30 11.63 11.77
CA ASN A 20 1.33 11.88 10.32
C ASN A 20 0.02 11.47 9.62
N GLU A 21 -0.64 10.41 10.10
CA GLU A 21 -1.93 9.95 9.59
C GLU A 21 -3.08 10.80 10.12
N ALA A 22 -3.02 11.21 11.40
CA ALA A 22 -3.96 12.14 12.00
C ALA A 22 -3.98 13.48 11.26
N LEU A 23 -2.80 14.06 10.95
CA LEU A 23 -2.68 15.31 10.19
C LEU A 23 -3.23 15.19 8.76
N LYS A 24 -2.99 14.07 8.09
CA LYS A 24 -3.52 13.82 6.75
C LYS A 24 -5.04 13.64 6.75
N ALA A 25 -5.57 12.94 7.75
CA ALA A 25 -7.01 12.78 7.95
C ALA A 25 -7.67 14.13 8.25
N LEU A 26 -7.05 14.95 9.11
CA LEU A 26 -7.55 16.28 9.46
C LEU A 26 -7.55 17.21 8.24
N HIS A 27 -6.47 17.21 7.45
CA HIS A 27 -6.33 18.03 6.24
C HIS A 27 -7.36 17.65 5.15
N LEU A 28 -7.64 16.36 5.00
CA LEU A 28 -8.68 15.88 4.08
C LEU A 28 -10.10 16.17 4.59
N ALA A 29 -10.29 16.20 5.91
CA ALA A 29 -11.57 16.55 6.54
C ALA A 29 -11.85 18.04 6.44
N THR A 30 -10.91 18.92 6.79
CA THR A 30 -11.06 20.38 6.74
C THR A 30 -11.21 20.90 5.31
N GLY A 31 -10.52 20.32 4.33
CA GLY A 31 -10.76 20.60 2.91
C GLY A 31 -12.11 20.12 2.37
N ARG A 32 -12.92 19.39 3.16
CA ARG A 32 -14.17 18.71 2.74
C ARG A 32 -15.34 18.85 3.73
N ILE A 33 -15.33 19.82 4.64
CA ILE A 33 -16.45 20.07 5.58
C ILE A 33 -17.80 20.39 4.86
N LEU A 34 -17.83 20.60 3.54
CA LEU A 34 -19.02 21.05 2.82
C LEU A 34 -19.92 19.98 2.15
N GLN A 35 -19.63 18.68 2.13
CA GLN A 35 -20.53 17.74 1.42
C GLN A 35 -20.80 16.42 2.16
N LYS A 36 -22.00 16.34 2.75
CA LYS A 36 -22.63 15.19 3.42
C LYS A 36 -22.49 13.84 2.69
N SER A 37 -22.37 13.84 1.36
CA SER A 37 -22.25 12.64 0.52
C SER A 37 -20.92 11.88 0.68
N ARG A 38 -19.88 12.51 1.24
CA ARG A 38 -18.55 11.90 1.34
C ARG A 38 -18.27 11.17 2.65
N ILE A 39 -19.11 11.31 3.68
CA ILE A 39 -18.92 10.58 4.95
C ILE A 39 -19.09 9.07 4.74
N GLN A 40 -20.08 8.64 3.96
CA GLN A 40 -20.25 7.24 3.55
C GLN A 40 -19.06 6.71 2.71
N ALA A 41 -18.43 7.58 1.90
CA ALA A 41 -17.24 7.23 1.15
C ALA A 41 -15.99 7.10 2.04
N ILE A 42 -15.92 7.85 3.15
CA ILE A 42 -14.85 7.72 4.14
C ILE A 42 -15.05 6.44 4.97
N GLU A 43 -16.28 6.14 5.40
CA GLU A 43 -16.60 4.88 6.10
C GLU A 43 -16.25 3.65 5.24
N SER A 44 -16.54 3.68 3.93
CA SER A 44 -16.15 2.59 3.04
C SER A 44 -14.63 2.48 2.83
N TRP A 45 -13.90 3.61 2.83
CA TRP A 45 -12.43 3.63 2.66
C TRP A 45 -11.65 3.23 3.91
N VAL A 46 -12.19 3.48 5.10
CA VAL A 46 -11.57 3.06 6.37
C VAL A 46 -11.79 1.56 6.61
N ILE A 47 -12.94 1.01 6.19
CA ILE A 47 -13.32 -0.38 6.45
C ILE A 47 -12.82 -1.34 5.37
N THR A 48 -12.67 -0.91 4.11
CA THR A 48 -12.07 -1.77 3.08
C THR A 48 -10.56 -1.58 3.05
N PRO A 49 -9.73 -2.56 3.50
CA PRO A 49 -8.32 -2.53 3.19
C PRO A 49 -8.22 -2.45 1.67
N LYS A 50 -7.64 -1.37 1.15
CA LYS A 50 -7.33 -1.25 -0.28
C LYS A 50 -6.63 -2.54 -0.67
N ARG A 51 -7.32 -3.40 -1.42
CA ARG A 51 -6.71 -4.56 -2.07
C ARG A 51 -5.66 -3.96 -2.99
N THR A 52 -4.43 -3.88 -2.51
CA THR A 52 -3.31 -3.45 -3.33
C THR A 52 -3.30 -4.41 -4.51
N PRO A 53 -3.33 -3.91 -5.75
CA PRO A 53 -3.30 -4.78 -6.92
C PRO A 53 -2.16 -5.78 -6.73
N ARG A 54 -2.48 -7.08 -6.78
CA ARG A 54 -1.46 -8.12 -6.64
C ARG A 54 -0.37 -7.85 -7.66
N SER A 55 0.88 -7.73 -7.19
CA SER A 55 2.02 -7.47 -8.08
C SER A 55 2.15 -8.62 -9.08
N ARG A 56 2.83 -8.39 -10.22
CA ARG A 56 3.10 -9.46 -11.19
C ARG A 56 3.80 -10.66 -10.53
N ILE A 57 4.70 -10.37 -9.59
CA ILE A 57 5.40 -11.36 -8.75
C ILE A 57 4.40 -12.15 -7.87
N GLU A 58 3.37 -11.53 -7.31
CA GLU A 58 2.36 -12.26 -6.52
C GLU A 58 1.41 -13.12 -7.36
N LYS A 59 1.33 -12.84 -8.66
CA LYS A 59 0.56 -13.64 -9.62
C LYS A 59 1.37 -14.78 -10.23
N ASP A 60 2.69 -14.75 -10.07
CA ASP A 60 3.63 -15.71 -10.63
C ASP A 60 4.27 -16.55 -9.50
N PRO A 61 3.72 -17.75 -9.22
CA PRO A 61 4.17 -18.57 -8.09
C PRO A 61 5.64 -18.99 -8.21
N GLU A 62 6.12 -19.30 -9.42
CA GLU A 62 7.49 -19.76 -9.63
C GLU A 62 8.51 -18.66 -9.37
N ILE A 63 8.26 -17.43 -9.87
CA ILE A 63 9.14 -16.29 -9.60
C ILE A 63 9.13 -15.93 -8.12
N LYS A 64 7.96 -16.03 -7.47
CA LYS A 64 7.83 -15.78 -6.04
C LYS A 64 8.63 -16.78 -5.22
N GLU A 65 8.52 -18.08 -5.51
CA GLU A 65 9.29 -19.12 -4.82
C GLU A 65 10.78 -18.95 -5.04
N PHE A 66 11.21 -18.65 -6.28
CA PHE A 66 12.59 -18.34 -6.60
C PHE A 66 13.14 -17.14 -5.80
N LEU A 67 12.37 -16.05 -5.68
CA LEU A 67 12.77 -14.88 -4.90
C LEU A 67 12.81 -15.15 -3.40
N LEU A 68 11.97 -16.07 -2.91
CA LEU A 68 11.95 -16.50 -1.51
C LEU A 68 13.09 -17.48 -1.18
N SER A 69 13.57 -18.24 -2.16
CA SER A 69 14.70 -19.17 -1.98
C SER A 69 16.07 -18.48 -2.01
N GLN A 70 16.12 -17.17 -2.26
CA GLN A 70 17.38 -16.40 -2.25
C GLN A 70 17.87 -16.21 -0.81
N THR A 71 18.92 -16.95 -0.46
CA THR A 71 19.59 -16.86 0.85
C THR A 71 20.79 -15.93 0.84
N GLU A 72 21.36 -15.66 -0.33
CA GLU A 72 22.53 -14.80 -0.50
C GLU A 72 22.17 -13.35 -0.86
N PRO A 73 22.97 -12.37 -0.44
CA PRO A 73 22.75 -10.97 -0.76
C PRO A 73 22.92 -10.74 -2.27
N SER A 74 21.79 -10.71 -2.99
CA SER A 74 21.74 -10.42 -4.42
C SER A 74 21.23 -9.00 -4.68
N THR A 75 21.84 -8.32 -5.64
CA THR A 75 21.34 -7.01 -6.10
C THR A 75 20.09 -7.18 -6.96
N ILE A 76 19.25 -6.13 -7.02
CA ILE A 76 18.06 -6.11 -7.86
C ILE A 76 18.39 -6.42 -9.34
N ALA A 77 19.53 -5.94 -9.84
CA ALA A 77 19.95 -6.18 -11.22
C ALA A 77 20.29 -7.66 -11.48
N GLN A 78 20.99 -8.31 -10.55
CA GLN A 78 21.30 -9.74 -10.63
C GLN A 78 20.03 -10.59 -10.61
N LEU A 79 19.10 -10.28 -9.72
CA LEU A 79 17.83 -10.99 -9.63
C LEU A 79 16.99 -10.84 -10.90
N LEU A 80 16.98 -9.66 -11.53
CA LEU A 80 16.29 -9.47 -12.81
C LEU A 80 16.95 -10.26 -13.94
N ALA A 81 18.28 -10.30 -13.98
CA ALA A 81 19.02 -11.08 -14.97
C ALA A 81 18.76 -12.59 -14.80
N GLU A 82 18.75 -13.10 -13.57
CA GLU A 82 18.41 -14.50 -13.30
C GLU A 82 16.95 -14.82 -13.61
N ILE A 83 16.00 -13.94 -13.26
CA ILE A 83 14.60 -14.15 -13.59
C ILE A 83 14.43 -14.19 -15.12
N SER A 84 15.05 -13.26 -15.83
CA SER A 84 15.02 -13.22 -17.30
C SER A 84 15.63 -14.47 -17.92
N SER A 85 16.75 -14.95 -17.38
CA SER A 85 17.42 -16.15 -17.86
C SER A 85 16.64 -17.44 -17.57
N ARG A 86 15.94 -17.53 -16.44
CA ARG A 86 15.24 -18.76 -16.01
C ARG A 86 13.78 -18.82 -16.49
N PHE A 87 13.10 -17.68 -16.53
CA PHE A 87 11.65 -17.60 -16.78
C PHE A 87 11.30 -16.78 -18.04
N GLY A 88 12.27 -16.12 -18.67
CA GLY A 88 12.08 -15.30 -19.86
C GLY A 88 11.79 -13.82 -19.57
N GLU A 89 12.11 -12.96 -20.54
CA GLU A 89 11.91 -11.50 -20.44
C GLU A 89 10.45 -11.13 -20.20
N ASP A 90 9.50 -11.84 -20.82
CA ASP A 90 8.07 -11.58 -20.70
C ASP A 90 7.57 -11.67 -19.27
N ARG A 91 8.14 -12.58 -18.47
CA ARG A 91 7.75 -12.78 -17.06
C ARG A 91 8.56 -11.92 -16.10
N THR A 92 9.62 -11.29 -16.60
CA THR A 92 10.51 -10.46 -15.77
C THR A 92 9.77 -9.22 -15.26
N PRO A 93 9.72 -9.00 -13.93
CA PRO A 93 9.10 -7.81 -13.38
C PRO A 93 9.96 -6.58 -13.66
N SER A 94 9.36 -5.39 -13.64
CA SER A 94 10.15 -4.16 -13.72
C SER A 94 11.02 -3.98 -12.46
N LYS A 95 12.15 -3.28 -12.61
CA LYS A 95 13.04 -2.91 -11.48
C LYS A 95 12.27 -2.31 -10.30
N THR A 96 11.37 -1.37 -10.58
CA THR A 96 10.52 -0.72 -9.57
C THR A 96 9.51 -1.69 -8.97
N GLY A 97 8.97 -2.62 -9.77
CA GLY A 97 8.07 -3.66 -9.29
C GLY A 97 8.73 -4.62 -8.31
N LEU A 98 9.95 -5.07 -8.63
CA LEU A 98 10.74 -5.92 -7.76
C LEU A 98 11.15 -5.21 -6.46
N ALA A 99 11.62 -3.96 -6.55
CA ALA A 99 11.97 -3.16 -5.37
C ALA A 99 10.77 -2.94 -4.42
N ARG A 100 9.58 -2.62 -4.96
CA ARG A 100 8.37 -2.46 -4.15
C ARG A 100 7.95 -3.77 -3.48
N TRP A 101 8.13 -4.90 -4.16
CA TRP A 101 7.81 -6.21 -3.61
C TRP A 101 8.72 -6.54 -2.42
N PHE A 102 10.04 -6.35 -2.54
CA PHE A 102 10.96 -6.53 -1.41
C PHE A 102 10.61 -5.62 -0.22
N LYS A 103 10.31 -4.34 -0.46
CA LYS A 103 9.87 -3.42 0.59
C LYS A 103 8.57 -3.87 1.28
N LYS A 104 7.65 -4.47 0.52
CA LYS A 104 6.41 -5.06 1.06
C LYS A 104 6.69 -6.29 1.93
N MET A 105 7.71 -7.09 1.58
CA MET A 105 8.09 -8.28 2.33
C MET A 105 8.91 -7.96 3.60
N GLN A 106 9.71 -6.88 3.59
CA GLN A 106 10.46 -6.42 4.77
C GLN A 106 9.59 -5.73 5.82
N GLY A 107 8.44 -5.19 5.44
CA GLY A 107 7.47 -4.56 6.36
C GLY A 107 6.44 -5.53 6.93
N ARG A 108 6.67 -6.84 6.83
CA ARG A 108 5.83 -7.90 7.40
C ARG A 108 6.41 -8.43 8.70
#